data_AF-A0A940QFV4-F1
#
_entry.id   AF-A0A940QFV4-F1
#
_cell.length_a   1.000
_cell.length_b   1.000
_cell.length_c   1.000
_cell.angle_alpha   90.00
_cell.angle_beta   90.00
_cell.angle_gamma   90.00
#
_symmetry.space_group_name_H-M   'P 1'
#
loop_
_entity.id
_entity.type
_entity.pdbx_description
1 polymer ?
#
loop_
_entity_poly.entity_id
_entity_poly.type
_entity_poly.pdbx_seq_one_letter_code
_entity_poly.pdbx_strand_id
1 'polypeptide(L)'
;MLIRFLRFWRGTMEFQISGKYLERFLNLAARARIPIWDGRREEQVFYGKTLVSNGPQLRQIAEKVQLQWQQSDYKGAPQLQKRYRKRFGIAGGGILLLILMLLSQQFVWTIRVKGNAQVSDTAVIQLAEQLGLRPGVWKKSLDVIEIADELTVQLEQVSWAAINLLGTVAEVEIVERVMPPEVLDEETPCNV
;
A
#
# COMPACT_ATOMS: atom_id res chain seq x y z
N MET A 1 6.61 -1.74 19.20
CA MET A 1 6.75 -2.54 17.97
C MET A 1 7.68 -1.90 16.92
N LEU A 2 7.63 -0.58 16.71
CA LEU A 2 8.45 0.14 15.71
C LEU A 2 9.96 -0.13 15.79
N ILE A 3 10.53 -0.10 17.01
CA ILE A 3 11.98 -0.30 17.23
C ILE A 3 12.42 -1.72 16.85
N ARG A 4 11.56 -2.73 17.07
CA ARG A 4 11.84 -4.11 16.65
C ARG A 4 11.84 -4.25 15.12
N PHE A 5 10.91 -3.57 14.44
CA PHE A 5 10.83 -3.55 12.99
C PHE A 5 12.05 -2.87 12.34
N LEU A 6 12.46 -1.71 12.86
CA LEU A 6 13.68 -1.00 12.42
C LEU A 6 14.95 -1.85 12.63
N ARG A 7 15.05 -2.56 13.76
CA ARG A 7 16.17 -3.48 14.03
C ARG A 7 16.16 -4.69 13.10
N PHE A 8 14.99 -5.20 12.74
CA PHE A 8 14.86 -6.29 11.78
C PHE A 8 15.37 -5.88 10.39
N TRP A 9 15.00 -4.68 9.94
CA TRP A 9 15.43 -4.13 8.66
C TRP A 9 16.93 -3.80 8.61
N ARG A 10 17.50 -3.25 9.68
CA ARG A 10 18.94 -2.95 9.77
C ARG A 10 19.80 -4.19 10.07
N GLY A 11 19.17 -5.26 10.56
CA GLY A 11 19.82 -6.49 10.99
C GLY A 11 20.53 -6.35 12.33
N THR A 12 20.59 -7.47 13.06
CA THR A 12 21.29 -7.59 14.34
C THR A 12 22.33 -8.68 14.26
N MET A 13 23.44 -8.50 14.98
CA MET A 13 24.47 -9.52 15.16
C MET A 13 24.69 -9.76 16.65
N GLU A 14 24.98 -11.00 17.02
CA GLU A 14 25.44 -11.36 18.36
C GLU A 14 26.96 -11.47 18.30
N PHE A 15 27.62 -10.94 19.32
CA PHE A 15 29.06 -11.00 19.46
C PHE A 15 29.42 -11.47 20.85
N GLN A 16 30.57 -12.12 20.94
CA GLN A 16 31.22 -12.45 22.19
C GLN A 16 32.65 -11.94 22.17
N ILE A 17 33.06 -11.37 23.29
CA ILE A 17 34.42 -10.90 23.51
C ILE A 17 34.98 -11.56 24.76
N SER A 18 36.26 -11.94 24.74
CA SER A 18 36.94 -12.48 25.90
C SER A 18 38.28 -11.80 26.17
N GLY A 19 38.58 -11.60 27.45
CA GLY A 19 39.85 -11.03 27.92
C GLY A 19 39.73 -10.17 29.18
N LYS A 20 40.87 -9.65 29.64
CA LYS A 20 41.00 -9.01 30.96
C LYS A 20 40.36 -7.60 31.08
N TYR A 21 40.12 -6.91 29.97
CA TYR A 21 39.76 -5.48 29.95
C TYR A 21 38.38 -5.20 29.33
N LEU A 22 37.37 -6.01 29.65
CA LEU A 22 36.00 -5.87 29.13
C LEU A 22 35.38 -4.50 29.41
N GLU A 23 35.63 -3.93 30.59
CA GLU A 23 35.08 -2.62 30.99
C GLU A 23 35.60 -1.47 30.10
N ARG A 24 36.89 -1.54 29.72
CA ARG A 24 37.49 -0.56 28.80
C ARG A 24 36.85 -0.64 27.42
N PHE A 25 36.54 -1.85 26.95
CA PHE A 25 35.79 -2.04 25.70
C PHE A 25 34.40 -1.44 25.78
N LEU A 26 33.64 -1.73 26.83
CA LEU A 26 32.28 -1.19 27.01
C LEU A 26 32.27 0.34 27.06
N ASN A 27 33.26 0.93 27.75
CA ASN A 27 33.42 2.38 27.80
C ASN A 27 33.72 2.99 26.42
N LEU A 28 34.57 2.35 25.61
CA LEU A 28 34.87 2.82 24.26
C LEU A 28 33.67 2.65 23.32
N ALA A 29 32.91 1.55 23.43
CA ALA A 29 31.68 1.34 22.68
C ALA A 29 30.62 2.39 23.04
N ALA A 30 30.46 2.71 24.33
CA ALA A 30 29.54 3.75 24.79
C ALA A 30 29.95 5.15 24.28
N ARG A 31 31.24 5.48 24.31
CA ARG A 31 31.78 6.73 23.74
C ARG A 31 31.55 6.83 22.23
N ALA A 32 31.68 5.72 21.52
CA ALA A 32 31.37 5.62 20.09
C ALA A 32 29.85 5.63 19.79
N ARG A 33 28.99 5.75 20.83
CA ARG A 33 27.52 5.70 20.74
C ARG A 33 27.01 4.42 20.06
N ILE A 34 27.72 3.31 20.24
CA ILE A 34 27.33 2.02 19.68
C ILE A 34 26.36 1.35 20.66
N PRO A 35 25.08 1.17 20.31
CA PRO A 35 24.14 0.49 21.19
C PRO A 35 24.49 -1.00 21.29
N ILE A 36 24.58 -1.49 22.52
CA ILE A 36 24.71 -2.91 22.87
C ILE A 36 23.45 -3.31 23.64
N TRP A 37 22.85 -4.43 23.26
CA TRP A 37 21.65 -5.00 23.88
C TRP A 37 21.92 -6.42 24.39
N ASP A 38 21.04 -6.90 25.28
CA ASP A 38 21.09 -8.25 25.86
C ASP A 38 22.50 -8.62 26.37
N GLY A 39 23.16 -7.66 27.01
CA GLY A 39 24.50 -7.82 27.56
C GLY A 39 24.51 -8.87 28.67
N ARG A 40 25.32 -9.91 28.52
CA ARG A 40 25.54 -10.95 29.54
C ARG A 40 27.03 -11.14 29.76
N ARG A 41 27.45 -11.28 31.01
CA ARG A 41 28.84 -11.54 31.38
C ARG A 41 28.94 -12.88 32.09
N GLU A 42 29.79 -13.75 31.57
CA GLU A 42 30.17 -15.03 32.18
C GLU A 42 31.68 -15.00 32.35
N GLU A 43 32.15 -14.85 33.59
CA GLU A 43 33.57 -14.77 33.94
C GLU A 43 34.35 -13.70 33.13
N GLN A 44 35.22 -14.16 32.23
CA GLN A 44 36.08 -13.36 31.35
C GLN A 44 35.50 -13.20 29.94
N VAL A 45 34.22 -13.57 29.73
CA VAL A 45 33.50 -13.50 28.46
C VAL A 45 32.31 -12.56 28.60
N PHE A 46 32.14 -11.66 27.63
CA PHE A 46 30.97 -10.81 27.51
C PHE A 46 30.26 -11.08 26.19
N TYR A 47 28.96 -11.33 26.27
CA TYR A 47 28.05 -11.51 25.16
C TYR A 47 27.20 -10.25 25.01
N GLY A 48 27.01 -9.81 23.77
CA GLY A 48 26.13 -8.69 23.47
C GLY A 48 25.56 -8.77 22.07
N LYS A 49 24.51 -7.99 21.84
CA LYS A 49 23.90 -7.82 20.52
C LYS A 49 24.06 -6.39 20.06
N THR A 50 24.34 -6.18 18.78
CA THR A 50 24.35 -4.84 18.17
C THR A 50 23.80 -4.88 16.75
N LEU A 51 23.76 -3.73 16.08
CA LEU A 51 23.41 -3.63 14.66
C LEU A 51 24.57 -4.14 13.80
N VAL A 52 24.26 -4.78 12.68
CA VAL A 52 25.26 -5.26 11.72
C VAL A 52 26.18 -4.12 11.24
N SER A 53 25.62 -2.92 11.06
CA SER A 53 26.39 -1.72 10.65
C SER A 53 27.51 -1.35 11.62
N ASN A 54 27.35 -1.67 12.91
CA ASN A 54 28.30 -1.28 13.95
C ASN A 54 29.36 -2.35 14.23
N GLY A 55 29.22 -3.54 13.63
CA GLY A 55 30.11 -4.66 13.86
C GLY A 55 31.57 -4.42 13.51
N PRO A 56 31.90 -3.85 12.34
CA PRO A 56 33.27 -3.52 12.00
C PRO A 56 33.93 -2.56 13.01
N GLN A 57 33.16 -1.58 13.49
CA GLN A 57 33.66 -0.60 14.46
C GLN A 57 33.87 -1.22 15.85
N LEU A 58 32.97 -2.09 16.32
CA LEU A 58 33.17 -2.82 17.57
C LEU A 58 34.37 -3.76 17.49
N ARG A 59 34.57 -4.44 16.36
CA ARG A 59 35.74 -5.29 16.14
C ARG A 59 37.04 -4.49 16.26
N GLN A 60 37.12 -3.31 15.66
CA GLN A 60 38.29 -2.43 15.79
C GLN A 60 38.53 -2.00 17.24
N ILE A 61 37.47 -1.75 18.02
CA ILE A 61 37.59 -1.41 19.45
C ILE A 61 38.11 -2.63 20.25
N ALA A 62 37.63 -3.83 19.96
CA ALA A 62 38.11 -5.06 20.59
C ALA A 62 39.59 -5.32 20.29
N GLU A 63 40.01 -5.17 19.03
CA GLU A 63 41.41 -5.31 18.60
C GLU A 63 42.32 -4.29 19.29
N LYS A 64 41.89 -3.02 19.43
CA LYS A 64 42.64 -1.99 20.16
C LYS A 64 42.85 -2.29 21.65
N VAL A 65 41.90 -3.01 22.26
CA VAL A 65 41.95 -3.39 23.68
C VAL A 65 42.56 -4.79 23.86
N GLN A 66 43.03 -5.41 22.77
CA GLN A 66 43.61 -6.76 22.74
C GLN A 66 42.64 -7.83 23.28
N LEU A 67 41.35 -7.68 22.98
CA LEU A 67 40.31 -8.65 23.31
C LEU A 67 40.10 -9.60 22.12
N GLN A 68 39.81 -10.86 22.42
CA GLN A 68 39.42 -11.83 21.40
C GLN A 68 37.99 -11.54 20.96
N TRP A 69 37.79 -11.31 19.67
CA TRP A 69 36.48 -11.04 19.07
C TRP A 69 35.96 -12.29 18.36
N GLN A 70 34.78 -12.76 18.75
CA GLN A 70 34.05 -13.76 17.98
C GLN A 70 32.63 -13.25 17.73
N GLN A 71 32.14 -13.45 16.52
CA GLN A 71 30.81 -13.02 16.11
C GLN A 71 30.01 -14.22 15.62
N SER A 72 28.72 -14.27 15.97
CA SER A 72 27.79 -15.25 15.42
C SER A 72 27.36 -14.84 14.01
N ASP A 73 26.66 -15.74 13.31
CA ASP A 73 25.98 -15.42 12.06
C ASP A 73 24.98 -14.25 12.24
N TYR A 74 24.75 -13.51 11.16
CA TYR A 74 23.85 -12.35 11.15
C TYR A 74 22.39 -12.79 11.32
N LYS A 75 21.59 -12.01 12.04
CA LYS A 75 20.14 -12.26 12.21
C LYS A 75 19.35 -11.09 11.63
N GLY A 76 18.24 -11.38 10.93
CA GLY A 76 17.34 -10.36 10.33
C GLY A 76 17.46 -10.22 8.80
N ALA A 77 17.08 -9.05 8.27
CA ALA A 77 17.04 -8.78 6.83
C ALA A 77 18.38 -9.01 6.09
N PRO A 78 19.57 -8.76 6.66
CA PRO A 78 20.84 -9.07 5.99
C PRO A 78 21.08 -10.56 5.75
N GLN A 79 20.56 -11.43 6.62
CA GLN A 79 20.60 -12.90 6.44
C GLN A 79 19.67 -13.30 5.29
N LEU A 80 18.49 -12.67 5.21
CA LEU A 80 17.53 -12.86 4.12
C LEU A 80 18.13 -12.37 2.80
N GLN A 81 18.73 -11.18 2.78
CA GLN A 81 19.40 -10.63 1.61
C GLN A 81 20.52 -11.55 1.15
N LYS A 82 21.40 -12.05 2.04
CA LYS A 82 22.46 -13.01 1.69
C LYS A 82 21.88 -14.31 1.10
N ARG A 83 20.75 -14.79 1.62
CA ARG A 83 20.05 -16.01 1.14
C ARG A 83 19.36 -15.83 -0.20
N TYR A 84 18.80 -14.65 -0.48
CA TYR A 84 18.05 -14.35 -1.71
C TYR A 84 18.84 -13.51 -2.73
N ARG A 85 20.11 -13.14 -2.44
CA ARG A 85 20.96 -12.33 -3.33
C ARG A 85 21.16 -12.92 -4.73
N LYS A 86 21.08 -14.25 -4.86
CA LYS A 86 21.17 -14.96 -6.15
C LYS A 86 19.81 -15.19 -6.83
N ARG A 87 18.70 -14.78 -6.20
CA ARG A 87 17.32 -15.00 -6.68
C ARG A 87 16.65 -13.67 -7.03
N PHE A 88 17.26 -12.93 -7.98
CA PHE A 88 16.73 -11.66 -8.48
C PHE A 88 15.30 -11.75 -9.00
N GLY A 89 14.86 -12.93 -9.47
CA GLY A 89 13.49 -13.15 -9.91
C GLY A 89 12.43 -12.92 -8.83
N ILE A 90 12.74 -13.14 -7.54
CA ILE A 90 11.77 -12.89 -6.46
C ILE A 90 11.58 -11.38 -6.24
N ALA A 91 12.68 -10.63 -6.18
CA ALA A 91 12.62 -9.18 -6.04
C ALA A 91 12.00 -8.54 -7.30
N GLY A 92 12.42 -8.97 -8.48
CA GLY A 92 11.88 -8.52 -9.76
C GLY A 92 10.39 -8.83 -9.90
N GLY A 93 9.96 -10.06 -9.55
CA GLY A 93 8.55 -10.44 -9.54
C GLY A 93 7.71 -9.61 -8.56
N GLY A 94 8.24 -9.33 -7.37
CA GLY A 94 7.57 -8.45 -6.41
C GLY A 94 7.40 -7.02 -6.92
N ILE A 95 8.44 -6.45 -7.53
CA ILE A 95 8.38 -5.12 -8.16
C ILE A 95 7.39 -5.12 -9.33
N LEU A 96 7.44 -6.14 -10.20
CA LEU A 96 6.53 -6.28 -11.33
C LEU A 96 5.07 -6.38 -10.88
N LEU A 97 4.79 -7.18 -9.84
CA LEU A 97 3.46 -7.31 -9.26
C LEU A 97 2.94 -5.97 -8.74
N LEU A 98 3.79 -5.19 -8.04
CA LEU A 98 3.44 -3.86 -7.57
C LEU A 98 3.12 -2.92 -8.73
N ILE A 99 3.92 -2.92 -9.79
CA ILE A 99 3.67 -2.12 -10.99
C ILE A 99 2.33 -2.53 -11.62
N LEU A 100 2.07 -3.83 -11.77
CA LEU A 100 0.81 -4.33 -12.32
C LEU A 100 -0.40 -3.96 -11.46
N MET A 101 -0.28 -3.97 -10.12
CA MET A 101 -1.37 -3.51 -9.24
C MET A 101 -1.64 -2.01 -9.43
N LEU A 102 -0.60 -1.18 -9.48
CA LEU A 102 -0.75 0.26 -9.67
C LEU A 102 -1.32 0.61 -11.05
N LEU A 103 -0.92 -0.13 -12.08
CA LEU A 103 -1.51 -0.02 -13.42
C LEU A 103 -2.97 -0.46 -13.42
N SER A 104 -3.30 -1.60 -12.79
CA SER A 104 -4.67 -2.11 -12.69
C SER A 104 -5.62 -1.11 -12.00
N GLN A 105 -5.12 -0.34 -11.02
CA GLN A 105 -5.89 0.73 -10.38
C GLN A 105 -6.28 1.87 -11.33
N GLN A 106 -5.65 2.00 -12.51
CA GLN A 106 -6.01 3.02 -13.51
C GLN A 106 -7.16 2.61 -14.42
N PHE A 107 -7.65 1.37 -14.32
CA PHE A 107 -8.74 0.85 -15.14
C PHE A 107 -10.08 0.81 -14.39
N VAL A 108 -11.17 0.94 -15.14
CA VAL A 108 -12.54 0.67 -14.66
C VAL A 108 -12.76 -0.84 -14.70
N TRP A 109 -13.11 -1.46 -13.58
CA TRP A 109 -13.38 -2.91 -13.51
C TRP A 109 -14.85 -3.23 -13.30
N THR A 110 -15.60 -2.30 -12.71
CA THR A 110 -17.02 -2.50 -12.41
C THR A 110 -17.74 -1.18 -12.61
N ILE A 111 -18.93 -1.26 -13.21
CA ILE A 111 -19.85 -0.14 -13.34
C ILE A 111 -20.99 -0.40 -12.37
N ARG A 112 -21.37 0.62 -11.60
CA ARG A 112 -22.53 0.59 -10.71
C ARG A 112 -23.45 1.73 -11.07
N VAL A 113 -24.75 1.47 -11.02
CA VAL A 113 -25.77 2.49 -11.23
C VAL A 113 -26.44 2.77 -9.88
N LYS A 114 -26.77 4.04 -9.62
CA LYS A 114 -27.49 4.50 -8.44
C LYS A 114 -28.54 5.54 -8.82
N GLY A 115 -29.61 5.61 -8.03
CA GLY A 115 -30.66 6.63 -8.18
C GLY A 115 -31.71 6.31 -9.24
N ASN A 116 -31.67 5.09 -9.77
CA ASN A 116 -32.70 4.56 -10.64
C ASN A 116 -33.83 3.90 -9.82
N ALA A 117 -35.07 4.13 -10.24
CA ALA A 117 -36.27 3.53 -9.69
C ALA A 117 -37.19 2.99 -10.81
N GLN A 118 -37.41 3.77 -11.86
CA GLN A 118 -38.16 3.37 -13.06
C GLN A 118 -37.23 2.89 -14.19
N VAL A 119 -36.02 3.46 -14.32
CA VAL A 119 -35.05 3.08 -15.35
C VAL A 119 -34.28 1.83 -14.92
N SER A 120 -34.14 0.85 -15.83
CA SER A 120 -33.41 -0.37 -15.53
C SER A 120 -31.89 -0.16 -15.50
N ASP A 121 -31.21 -0.79 -14.53
CA ASP A 121 -29.74 -0.80 -14.44
C ASP A 121 -29.10 -1.23 -15.77
N THR A 122 -29.69 -2.24 -16.41
CA THR A 122 -29.17 -2.81 -17.66
C THR A 122 -29.21 -1.82 -18.80
N ALA A 123 -30.26 -1.00 -18.92
CA ALA A 123 -30.35 0.01 -19.97
C ALA A 123 -29.28 1.09 -19.79
N VAL A 124 -29.08 1.57 -18.56
CA VAL A 124 -28.07 2.59 -18.23
C VAL A 124 -26.67 2.05 -18.50
N ILE A 125 -26.37 0.83 -18.06
CA ILE A 125 -25.06 0.20 -18.29
C ILE A 125 -24.80 0.00 -19.77
N GLN A 126 -25.77 -0.53 -20.54
CA GLN A 126 -25.61 -0.75 -21.98
C GLN A 126 -25.35 0.56 -22.73
N LEU A 127 -26.07 1.62 -22.39
CA LEU A 127 -25.88 2.93 -23.00
C LEU A 127 -24.52 3.52 -22.62
N ALA A 128 -24.14 3.45 -21.34
CA ALA A 128 -22.83 3.90 -20.88
C ALA A 128 -21.68 3.15 -21.60
N GLU A 129 -21.84 1.85 -21.84
CA GLU A 129 -20.88 1.05 -22.60
C GLU A 129 -20.76 1.50 -24.07
N GLN A 130 -21.89 1.84 -24.72
CA GLN A 130 -21.91 2.38 -26.09
C GLN A 130 -21.17 3.72 -26.19
N LEU A 131 -21.27 4.55 -25.15
CA LEU A 131 -20.57 5.82 -25.02
C LEU A 131 -19.10 5.67 -24.58
N GLY A 132 -18.63 4.44 -24.39
CA GLY A 132 -17.23 4.13 -24.10
C GLY A 132 -16.92 3.87 -22.62
N LEU A 133 -17.85 4.09 -21.69
CA LEU A 133 -17.70 3.69 -20.30
C LEU A 133 -17.98 2.20 -20.14
N ARG A 134 -16.94 1.37 -20.28
CA ARG A 134 -17.02 -0.10 -20.15
C ARG A 134 -15.92 -0.67 -19.25
N PRO A 135 -16.09 -1.88 -18.69
CA PRO A 135 -15.03 -2.56 -17.96
C PRO A 135 -13.77 -2.75 -18.85
N GLY A 136 -12.60 -2.53 -18.26
CA GLY A 136 -11.29 -2.58 -18.90
C GLY A 136 -10.84 -1.28 -19.56
N VAL A 137 -11.59 -0.19 -19.46
CA VAL A 137 -11.18 1.12 -20.04
C VAL A 137 -10.25 1.87 -19.10
N TRP A 138 -9.28 2.55 -19.70
CA TRP A 138 -8.33 3.42 -19.00
C TRP A 138 -9.05 4.69 -18.53
N LYS A 139 -9.05 4.95 -17.22
CA LYS A 139 -9.85 6.06 -16.64
C LYS A 139 -9.52 7.44 -17.22
N LYS A 140 -8.25 7.70 -17.53
CA LYS A 140 -7.81 8.98 -18.12
C LYS A 140 -8.22 9.20 -19.58
N SER A 141 -8.66 8.16 -20.30
CA SER A 141 -9.12 8.32 -21.68
C SER A 141 -10.61 8.60 -21.77
N LEU A 142 -11.33 8.58 -20.64
CA LEU A 142 -12.76 8.84 -20.57
C LEU A 142 -13.00 10.32 -20.31
N ASP A 143 -13.85 10.94 -21.12
CA ASP A 143 -14.49 12.20 -20.77
C ASP A 143 -15.79 11.88 -20.02
N VAL A 144 -15.69 11.82 -18.69
CA VAL A 144 -16.82 11.46 -17.83
C VAL A 144 -17.93 12.50 -17.83
N ILE A 145 -17.63 13.76 -18.20
CA ILE A 145 -18.62 14.83 -18.26
C ILE A 145 -19.42 14.65 -19.55
N GLU A 146 -18.73 14.51 -20.69
CA GLU A 146 -19.38 14.28 -21.98
C GLU A 146 -20.27 13.03 -21.97
N ILE A 147 -19.78 11.92 -21.42
CA ILE A 147 -20.56 10.68 -21.32
C ILE A 147 -21.80 10.88 -20.42
N ALA A 148 -21.68 11.63 -19.32
CA ALA A 148 -22.82 11.89 -18.43
C ALA A 148 -23.88 12.79 -19.09
N ASP A 149 -23.44 13.79 -19.85
CA ASP A 149 -24.33 14.67 -20.60
C ASP A 149 -25.07 13.88 -21.69
N GLU A 150 -24.36 13.06 -22.47
CA GLU A 150 -24.98 12.20 -23.49
C GLU A 150 -25.95 11.17 -22.90
N LEU A 151 -25.62 10.58 -21.75
CA LEU A 151 -26.55 9.71 -21.00
C LEU A 151 -27.85 10.45 -20.65
N THR A 152 -27.75 11.70 -20.21
CA THR A 152 -28.92 12.52 -19.85
C THR A 152 -29.77 12.87 -21.06
N VAL A 153 -29.15 13.10 -22.22
CA VAL A 153 -29.85 13.41 -23.48
C VAL A 153 -30.58 12.19 -24.03
N GLN A 154 -29.94 11.02 -24.03
CA GLN A 154 -30.51 9.81 -24.63
C GLN A 154 -31.55 9.11 -23.73
N LEU A 155 -31.47 9.29 -22.40
CA LEU A 155 -32.46 8.78 -21.46
C LEU A 155 -33.49 9.87 -21.12
N GLU A 156 -34.58 9.94 -21.89
CA GLU A 156 -35.65 10.94 -21.68
C GLU A 156 -36.29 10.86 -20.27
N GLN A 157 -36.18 9.73 -19.58
CA GLN A 157 -36.69 9.56 -18.22
C GLN A 157 -35.72 10.09 -17.15
N VAL A 158 -34.50 10.46 -17.51
CA VAL A 158 -33.46 10.97 -16.61
C VAL A 158 -33.40 12.49 -16.72
N SER A 159 -33.45 13.17 -15.56
CA SER A 159 -33.33 14.62 -15.46
C SER A 159 -31.87 15.07 -15.43
N TRP A 160 -31.01 14.27 -14.81
CA TRP A 160 -29.59 14.53 -14.63
C TRP A 160 -28.83 13.23 -14.37
N ALA A 161 -27.59 13.14 -14.87
CA ALA A 161 -26.66 12.06 -14.60
C ALA A 161 -25.27 12.58 -14.24
N ALA A 162 -24.53 11.81 -13.44
CA ALA A 162 -23.11 12.03 -13.18
C ALA A 162 -22.35 10.71 -13.10
N ILE A 163 -21.06 10.76 -13.44
CA ILE A 163 -20.16 9.61 -13.38
C ILE A 163 -19.04 9.89 -12.39
N ASN A 164 -18.99 9.11 -11.32
CA ASN A 164 -17.99 9.19 -10.26
C ASN A 164 -17.01 8.01 -10.34
N LEU A 165 -15.72 8.31 -10.49
CA LEU A 165 -14.66 7.29 -10.53
C LEU A 165 -14.12 7.01 -9.11
N LEU A 166 -14.66 5.97 -8.46
CA LEU A 166 -14.30 5.54 -7.10
C LEU A 166 -13.34 4.35 -7.14
N GLY A 167 -12.04 4.64 -7.13
CA GLY A 167 -11.01 3.61 -7.22
C GLY A 167 -11.07 2.88 -8.57
N THR A 168 -11.48 1.61 -8.58
CA THR A 168 -11.67 0.80 -9.79
C THR A 168 -13.14 0.69 -10.23
N VAL A 169 -14.04 1.37 -9.54
CA VAL A 169 -15.48 1.36 -9.81
C VAL A 169 -15.87 2.68 -10.46
N ALA A 170 -16.61 2.61 -11.57
CA ALA A 170 -17.32 3.75 -12.12
C ALA A 170 -18.75 3.72 -11.59
N GLU A 171 -19.15 4.74 -10.85
CA GLU A 171 -20.49 4.88 -10.29
C GLU A 171 -21.26 5.91 -11.10
N VAL A 172 -22.28 5.45 -11.83
CA VAL A 172 -23.21 6.28 -12.58
C VAL A 172 -24.38 6.61 -11.65
N GLU A 173 -24.49 7.87 -11.26
CA GLU A 173 -25.58 8.38 -10.46
C GLU A 173 -26.58 9.06 -11.39
N ILE A 174 -27.85 8.67 -11.31
CA ILE A 174 -28.92 9.24 -12.12
C ILE A 174 -30.04 9.77 -11.23
N VAL A 175 -30.71 10.82 -11.68
CA VAL A 175 -31.92 11.35 -11.04
C VAL A 175 -33.04 11.34 -12.08
N GLU A 176 -34.10 10.60 -11.83
CA GLU A 176 -35.23 10.46 -12.75
C GLU A 176 -36.10 11.72 -12.79
N ARG A 177 -36.71 12.00 -13.95
CA ARG A 177 -37.68 13.09 -14.13
C ARG A 177 -38.96 12.74 -13.38
N VAL A 178 -39.47 13.69 -12.59
CA VAL A 178 -40.82 13.63 -12.05
C VAL A 178 -41.77 14.16 -13.14
N MET A 179 -42.63 13.31 -13.68
CA MET A 179 -43.64 13.76 -14.65
C MET A 179 -44.63 14.69 -13.93
N PRO A 180 -44.96 15.85 -14.52
CA PRO A 180 -46.01 16.70 -13.98
C PRO A 180 -47.33 15.93 -13.93
N PRO A 181 -48.17 16.14 -12.90
CA PRO A 181 -49.47 15.50 -12.82
C PRO A 181 -50.30 15.83 -14.07
N GLU A 182 -51.08 14.87 -14.53
CA GLU A 182 -52.01 15.05 -15.64
C GLU A 182 -52.88 16.29 -15.34
N VAL A 183 -52.82 17.29 -16.21
CA VAL A 183 -53.66 18.48 -16.08
C VAL A 183 -55.09 17.98 -16.30
N LEU A 184 -55.85 17.85 -15.21
CA LEU A 184 -57.26 17.52 -15.30
C LEU A 184 -57.94 18.63 -16.10
N ASP A 185 -58.61 18.24 -17.18
CA ASP A 185 -59.35 19.16 -18.04
C ASP A 185 -60.41 19.88 -17.19
N GLU A 186 -60.31 21.22 -17.12
CA GLU A 186 -61.25 22.07 -16.35
C GLU A 186 -62.69 21.95 -16.85
N GLU A 187 -62.90 21.32 -18.02
CA GLU A 187 -64.22 21.04 -18.60
C GLU A 187 -64.95 19.85 -17.96
N THR A 188 -64.30 19.06 -17.09
CA THR A 188 -64.95 17.93 -16.43
C THR A 188 -65.56 18.36 -15.09
N PRO A 189 -66.90 18.45 -14.95
CA PRO A 189 -67.49 18.81 -13.66
C PRO A 189 -67.22 17.71 -12.64
N CYS A 190 -66.49 18.04 -11.58
CA CYS A 190 -66.27 17.19 -10.42
C CYS A 190 -67.02 17.75 -9.20
N ASN A 191 -67.56 16.84 -8.38
CA ASN A 191 -68.34 17.22 -7.19
C ASN A 191 -67.35 17.64 -6.08
N VAL A 192 -67.51 18.87 -5.59
CA VAL A 192 -66.69 19.46 -4.50
C VAL A 192 -67.35 19.19 -3.16
#